data_AF-A0A672M620-F1
#
_entry.id   AF-A0A672M620-F1
#
_cell.length_a   1.000
_cell.length_b   1.000
_cell.length_c   1.000
_cell.angle_alpha   90.00
_cell.angle_beta   90.00
_cell.angle_gamma   90.00
#
_symmetry.space_group_name_H-M   'P 1'
#
loop_
_entity.id
_entity.type
_entity.pdbx_description
1 polymer ?
#
loop_
_entity_poly.entity_id
_entity_poly.type
_entity_poly.pdbx_seq_one_letter_code
_entity_poly.pdbx_strand_id
1 'polypeptide(L)'
;ACSLLLLLISRLSVDASSVSVEHKDFSITGCSETEKESMTGSDGQEAWHADFNQKTGVVTLPDFADPMSFPGYYEESVAEQDVCKQNLAVLIKAYESPPEELDPPETFIYSRNDVQLAVENTLICHVTDFFPPPVSVSWAKNNVIVTEDVSLSQYRPRSDGSFHVFSSLKITPEDGDVYSCTVNHQALQEDSDIPIYCIHHTIRENMETVQMLNLILLNKKTINDSL
;
A
#
# COMPACT_ATOMS: atom_id res chain seq x y z
N ALA A 1 -17.82 -50.96 27.90
CA ALA A 1 -18.46 -50.94 26.58
C ALA A 1 -17.60 -50.08 25.67
N CYS A 2 -16.98 -50.70 24.67
CA CYS A 2 -16.14 -50.04 23.68
C CYS A 2 -17.06 -49.72 22.49
N SER A 3 -17.28 -48.45 22.18
CA SER A 3 -18.00 -48.04 20.97
C SER A 3 -17.02 -47.38 20.01
N LEU A 4 -16.69 -48.17 18.99
CA LEU A 4 -15.97 -47.82 17.78
C LEU A 4 -16.85 -46.87 16.96
N LEU A 5 -16.41 -45.64 16.68
CA LEU A 5 -17.05 -44.77 15.69
C LEU A 5 -16.22 -44.83 14.39
N LEU A 6 -16.78 -45.46 13.35
CA LEU A 6 -16.20 -45.49 12.01
C LEU A 6 -16.23 -44.09 11.38
N LEU A 7 -15.06 -43.51 11.14
CA LEU A 7 -14.88 -42.37 10.24
C LEU A 7 -14.67 -42.89 8.81
N LEU A 8 -15.69 -42.80 7.97
CA LEU A 8 -15.52 -42.92 6.52
C LEU A 8 -15.00 -41.58 5.99
N ILE A 9 -13.67 -41.44 5.93
CA ILE A 9 -13.03 -40.36 5.17
C ILE A 9 -12.89 -40.86 3.73
N SER A 10 -13.80 -40.47 2.85
CA SER A 10 -13.55 -40.57 1.41
C SER A 10 -12.50 -39.52 1.04
N ARG A 11 -11.22 -39.91 1.11
CA ARG A 11 -10.13 -39.16 0.48
C ARG A 11 -10.29 -39.33 -1.03
N LEU A 12 -10.90 -38.35 -1.70
CA LEU A 12 -10.55 -38.08 -3.10
C LEU A 12 -9.21 -37.35 -3.07
N SER A 13 -8.12 -38.12 -2.99
CA SER A 13 -6.79 -37.60 -3.30
C SER A 13 -6.71 -37.43 -4.81
N VAL A 14 -6.89 -36.19 -5.28
CA VAL A 14 -6.36 -35.80 -6.58
C VAL A 14 -4.87 -35.58 -6.37
N ASP A 15 -4.05 -36.51 -6.86
CA ASP A 15 -2.60 -36.29 -6.96
C ASP A 15 -2.36 -35.10 -7.89
N ALA A 16 -2.14 -33.92 -7.31
CA ALA A 16 -1.80 -32.70 -8.03
C ALA A 16 -0.30 -32.65 -8.36
N SER A 17 0.31 -33.78 -8.74
CA SER A 17 1.72 -33.82 -9.15
C SER A 17 1.99 -33.24 -10.55
N SER A 18 1.02 -32.52 -11.14
CA SER A 18 1.20 -31.85 -12.44
C SER A 18 0.27 -30.65 -12.67
N VAL A 19 -0.16 -29.92 -11.63
CA VAL A 19 -0.77 -28.60 -11.83
C VAL A 19 0.35 -27.57 -11.71
N SER A 20 0.88 -27.10 -12.85
CA SER A 20 1.60 -25.84 -12.85
C SER A 20 0.59 -24.72 -12.64
N VAL A 21 0.77 -23.94 -11.58
CA VAL A 21 0.02 -22.69 -11.42
C VAL A 21 0.65 -21.70 -12.37
N GLU A 22 0.03 -21.50 -13.54
CA GLU A 22 0.50 -20.56 -14.54
C GLU A 22 0.20 -19.12 -14.15
N HIS A 23 -0.99 -18.88 -13.57
CA HIS A 23 -1.45 -17.57 -13.13
C HIS A 23 -2.14 -17.65 -11.76
N LYS A 24 -2.00 -16.60 -10.96
CA LYS A 24 -2.64 -16.46 -9.65
C LYS A 24 -3.60 -15.27 -9.64
N ASP A 25 -4.86 -15.55 -9.89
CA ASP A 25 -5.93 -14.56 -9.73
C ASP A 25 -6.23 -14.33 -8.25
N PHE A 26 -6.57 -13.09 -7.91
CA PHE A 26 -6.92 -12.70 -6.56
C PHE A 26 -8.05 -11.66 -6.54
N SER A 27 -8.82 -11.70 -5.46
CA SER A 27 -9.80 -10.68 -5.11
C SER A 27 -9.61 -10.36 -3.62
N ILE A 28 -9.65 -9.08 -3.29
CA ILE A 28 -9.50 -8.58 -1.93
C ILE A 28 -10.71 -7.72 -1.63
N THR A 29 -11.39 -8.05 -0.54
CA THR A 29 -12.43 -7.23 0.06
C THR A 29 -12.03 -6.96 1.50
N GLY A 30 -11.72 -5.69 1.79
CA GLY A 30 -11.35 -5.21 3.11
C GLY A 30 -12.37 -4.19 3.60
N CYS A 31 -12.66 -4.21 4.90
CA CYS A 31 -13.51 -3.22 5.53
C CYS A 31 -13.02 -2.92 6.95
N SER A 32 -13.15 -1.66 7.35
CA SER A 32 -13.07 -1.24 8.73
C SER A 32 -14.26 -0.33 9.06
N GLU A 33 -14.21 0.34 10.20
CA GLU A 33 -15.19 1.38 10.53
C GLU A 33 -15.13 2.54 9.53
N THR A 34 -13.93 2.93 9.08
CA THR A 34 -13.71 4.09 8.20
C THR A 34 -13.33 3.71 6.77
N GLU A 35 -12.58 2.62 6.59
CA GLU A 35 -12.00 2.24 5.31
C GLU A 35 -12.79 1.15 4.60
N LYS A 36 -12.72 1.16 3.26
CA LYS A 36 -13.32 0.17 2.38
C LYS A 36 -12.35 -0.12 1.24
N GLU A 37 -12.05 -1.38 1.02
CA GLU A 37 -11.18 -1.84 -0.06
C GLU A 37 -11.92 -2.92 -0.86
N SER A 38 -11.88 -2.83 -2.19
CA SER A 38 -12.33 -3.90 -3.08
C SER A 38 -11.53 -3.84 -4.37
N MET A 39 -10.79 -4.91 -4.67
CA MET A 39 -9.95 -5.00 -5.86
C MET A 39 -9.87 -6.42 -6.38
N THR A 40 -9.57 -6.55 -7.67
CA THR A 40 -9.23 -7.83 -8.29
C THR A 40 -8.01 -7.69 -9.21
N GLY A 41 -7.26 -8.77 -9.34
CA GLY A 41 -6.02 -8.79 -10.10
C GLY A 41 -5.54 -10.20 -10.41
N SER A 42 -4.41 -10.27 -11.11
CA SER A 42 -3.73 -11.51 -11.49
C SER A 42 -2.23 -11.33 -11.37
N ASP A 43 -1.53 -12.37 -10.91
CA ASP A 43 -0.06 -12.39 -10.74
C ASP A 43 0.50 -11.23 -9.91
N GLY A 44 -0.26 -10.81 -8.89
CA GLY A 44 0.08 -9.68 -8.04
C GLY A 44 -0.11 -8.30 -8.69
N GLN A 45 -0.61 -8.25 -9.92
CA GLN A 45 -0.97 -7.03 -10.61
C GLN A 45 -2.47 -6.79 -10.51
N GLU A 46 -2.84 -5.54 -10.24
CA GLU A 46 -4.23 -5.13 -10.19
C GLU A 46 -4.80 -4.95 -11.60
N ALA A 47 -5.98 -5.52 -11.82
CA ALA A 47 -6.76 -5.30 -13.04
C ALA A 47 -7.89 -4.28 -12.82
N TRP A 48 -8.45 -4.23 -11.61
CA TRP A 48 -9.59 -3.37 -11.28
C TRP A 48 -9.72 -3.11 -9.77
N HIS A 49 -10.23 -1.93 -9.39
CA HIS A 49 -10.68 -1.64 -8.03
C HIS A 49 -11.98 -0.81 -7.99
N ALA A 50 -12.67 -0.87 -6.86
CA ALA A 50 -13.77 0.03 -6.55
C ALA A 50 -13.24 1.34 -5.95
N ASP A 51 -13.51 2.46 -6.61
CA ASP A 51 -13.37 3.78 -5.99
C ASP A 51 -14.67 4.13 -5.26
N PHE A 52 -14.69 3.88 -3.95
CA PHE A 52 -15.86 4.17 -3.11
C PHE A 52 -16.13 5.66 -2.92
N ASN A 53 -15.14 6.53 -3.15
CA ASN A 53 -15.30 7.99 -3.05
C ASN A 53 -15.98 8.54 -4.30
N GLN A 54 -15.49 8.15 -5.47
CA GLN A 54 -16.05 8.54 -6.77
C GLN A 54 -17.27 7.71 -7.17
N LYS A 55 -17.54 6.62 -6.45
CA LYS A 55 -18.63 5.67 -6.69
C LYS A 55 -18.58 5.04 -8.08
N THR A 56 -17.40 4.56 -8.45
CA THR A 56 -17.14 3.94 -9.75
C THR A 56 -16.16 2.79 -9.62
N GLY A 57 -16.15 1.90 -10.60
CA GLY A 57 -15.04 0.98 -10.81
C GLY A 57 -13.93 1.64 -11.64
N VAL A 58 -12.68 1.33 -11.34
CA VAL A 58 -11.50 1.81 -12.05
C VAL A 58 -10.76 0.61 -12.62
N VAL A 59 -10.59 0.57 -13.94
CA VAL A 59 -9.76 -0.43 -14.63
C VAL A 59 -8.33 0.08 -14.66
N THR A 60 -7.39 -0.71 -14.16
CA THR A 60 -5.96 -0.34 -14.02
C THR A 60 -5.05 -1.08 -14.98
N LEU A 61 -5.62 -1.81 -15.94
CA LEU A 61 -4.85 -2.54 -16.94
C LEU A 61 -4.02 -1.56 -17.81
N PRO A 62 -2.79 -1.94 -18.19
CA PRO A 62 -1.97 -1.13 -19.08
C PRO A 62 -2.62 -0.90 -20.45
N ASP A 63 -2.30 0.21 -21.11
CA ASP A 63 -2.84 0.58 -22.44
C ASP A 63 -2.58 -0.46 -23.54
N PHE A 64 -1.54 -1.30 -23.38
CA PHE A 64 -1.22 -2.36 -24.33
C PHE A 64 -2.03 -3.64 -24.11
N ALA A 65 -2.73 -3.77 -22.98
CA ALA A 65 -3.57 -4.92 -22.69
C ALA A 65 -4.87 -4.86 -23.49
N ASP A 66 -5.39 -6.01 -23.88
CA ASP A 66 -6.70 -6.09 -24.52
C ASP A 66 -7.77 -5.50 -23.59
N PRO A 67 -8.70 -4.67 -24.10
CA PRO A 67 -9.72 -4.04 -23.26
C PRO A 67 -10.56 -5.07 -22.50
N MET A 68 -10.57 -4.95 -21.18
CA MET A 68 -11.41 -5.75 -20.28
C MET A 68 -12.51 -4.88 -19.67
N SER A 69 -13.69 -5.47 -19.44
CA SER A 69 -14.82 -4.80 -18.81
C SER A 69 -15.26 -5.52 -17.54
N PHE A 70 -15.63 -4.77 -16.50
CA PHE A 70 -16.07 -5.27 -15.21
C PHE A 70 -17.51 -4.80 -14.88
N PRO A 71 -18.53 -5.20 -15.67
CA PRO A 71 -19.89 -4.74 -15.48
C PRO A 71 -20.49 -5.30 -14.19
N GLY A 72 -21.07 -4.44 -13.34
CA GLY A 72 -21.72 -4.84 -12.08
C GLY A 72 -20.78 -5.04 -10.89
N TYR A 73 -19.46 -4.99 -11.12
CA TYR A 73 -18.46 -5.23 -10.07
C TYR A 73 -18.51 -4.16 -8.98
N TYR A 74 -18.78 -2.90 -9.32
CA TYR A 74 -18.88 -1.84 -8.31
C TYR A 74 -20.07 -2.07 -7.36
N GLU A 75 -21.24 -2.43 -7.90
CA GLU A 75 -22.42 -2.75 -7.10
C GLU A 75 -22.21 -3.99 -6.23
N GLU A 76 -21.51 -4.99 -6.77
CA GLU A 76 -21.09 -6.18 -6.01
C GLU A 76 -20.15 -5.78 -4.86
N SER A 77 -19.11 -4.99 -5.11
CA SER A 77 -18.21 -4.47 -4.08
C SER A 77 -18.96 -3.73 -2.98
N VAL A 78 -19.98 -2.92 -3.31
CA VAL A 78 -20.81 -2.24 -2.30
C VAL A 78 -21.56 -3.24 -1.42
N ALA A 79 -22.12 -4.30 -2.00
CA ALA A 79 -22.83 -5.34 -1.24
C ALA A 79 -21.86 -6.18 -0.37
N GLU A 80 -20.67 -6.50 -0.89
CA GLU A 80 -19.66 -7.24 -0.14
C GLU A 80 -19.13 -6.46 1.08
N GLN A 81 -19.11 -5.12 1.04
CA GLN A 81 -18.75 -4.31 2.19
C GLN A 81 -19.71 -4.50 3.37
N ASP A 82 -21.01 -4.66 3.11
CA ASP A 82 -21.98 -4.94 4.18
C ASP A 82 -21.77 -6.33 4.78
N VAL A 83 -21.46 -7.33 3.95
CA VAL A 83 -21.12 -8.69 4.40
C VAL A 83 -19.82 -8.69 5.20
N CYS A 84 -18.80 -7.96 4.74
CA CYS A 84 -17.52 -7.82 5.42
C CYS A 84 -17.72 -7.24 6.83
N LYS A 85 -18.51 -6.17 6.98
CA LYS A 85 -18.79 -5.56 8.28
C LYS A 85 -19.53 -6.50 9.23
N GLN A 86 -20.47 -7.28 8.71
CA GLN A 86 -21.17 -8.29 9.51
C GLN A 86 -20.21 -9.38 10.01
N ASN A 87 -19.33 -9.87 9.13
CA ASN A 87 -18.32 -10.86 9.48
C ASN A 87 -17.32 -10.29 10.51
N LEU A 88 -16.86 -9.05 10.32
CA LEU A 88 -15.97 -8.36 11.25
C LEU A 88 -16.59 -8.26 12.65
N ALA A 89 -17.87 -7.89 12.76
CA ALA A 89 -18.58 -7.83 14.04
C ALA A 89 -18.70 -9.20 14.73
N VAL A 90 -18.80 -10.30 13.97
CA VAL A 90 -18.78 -11.66 14.51
C VAL A 90 -17.37 -12.03 15.00
N LEU A 91 -16.33 -11.73 14.21
CA LEU A 91 -14.94 -12.03 14.53
C LEU A 91 -14.48 -11.25 15.78
N ILE A 92 -14.82 -9.97 15.90
CA ILE A 92 -14.54 -9.15 17.09
C ILE A 92 -15.07 -9.82 18.35
N LYS A 93 -16.30 -10.34 18.32
CA LYS A 93 -16.91 -11.05 19.46
C LYS A 93 -16.27 -12.40 19.73
N ALA A 94 -15.89 -13.14 18.68
CA ALA A 94 -15.32 -14.48 18.79
C ALA A 94 -13.88 -14.46 19.31
N TYR A 95 -13.11 -13.45 18.95
CA TYR A 95 -11.68 -13.33 19.29
C TYR A 95 -11.40 -12.29 20.39
N GLU A 96 -12.44 -11.67 20.95
CA GLU A 96 -12.34 -10.66 22.02
C GLU A 96 -11.43 -9.47 21.69
N SER A 97 -11.33 -9.11 20.40
CA SER A 97 -10.46 -8.05 19.88
C SER A 97 -9.02 -8.16 20.39
N PRO A 98 -8.21 -9.09 19.85
CA PRO A 98 -6.80 -9.15 20.20
C PRO A 98 -6.13 -7.79 19.91
N PRO A 99 -5.04 -7.46 20.61
CA PRO A 99 -4.25 -6.26 20.29
C PRO A 99 -3.92 -6.23 18.79
N GLU A 100 -4.07 -5.07 18.19
CA GLU A 100 -3.73 -4.87 16.78
C GLU A 100 -2.20 -4.96 16.63
N GLU A 101 -1.75 -5.76 15.66
CA GLU A 101 -0.35 -5.81 15.29
C GLU A 101 0.05 -4.47 14.65
N LEU A 102 1.24 -3.98 14.94
CA LEU A 102 1.72 -2.68 14.49
C LEU A 102 3.08 -2.84 13.83
N ASP A 103 3.08 -2.71 12.51
CA ASP A 103 4.30 -2.76 11.71
C ASP A 103 4.57 -1.38 11.10
N PRO A 104 5.75 -0.78 11.35
CA PRO A 104 6.08 0.54 10.84
C PRO A 104 6.42 0.50 9.34
N PRO A 105 6.07 1.54 8.57
CA PRO A 105 6.34 1.57 7.13
C PRO A 105 7.82 1.72 6.80
N GLU A 106 8.26 1.00 5.78
CA GLU A 106 9.42 1.38 4.98
C GLU A 106 9.02 2.36 3.87
N THR A 107 9.90 3.30 3.55
CA THR A 107 9.62 4.35 2.57
C THR A 107 10.74 4.45 1.54
N PHE A 108 10.37 4.68 0.29
CA PHE A 108 11.31 4.85 -0.82
C PHE A 108 10.82 5.95 -1.74
N ILE A 109 11.73 6.82 -2.19
CA ILE A 109 11.43 7.86 -3.18
C ILE A 109 12.26 7.62 -4.45
N TYR A 110 11.63 7.67 -5.62
CA TYR A 110 12.28 7.53 -6.92
C TYR A 110 11.53 8.27 -8.03
N SER A 111 12.20 8.61 -9.13
CA SER A 111 11.54 9.18 -10.31
C SER A 111 11.02 8.09 -11.24
N ARG A 112 9.91 8.36 -11.91
CA ARG A 112 9.34 7.46 -12.93
C ARG A 112 10.26 7.32 -14.13
N ASN A 113 10.84 8.43 -14.58
CA ASN A 113 11.80 8.48 -15.69
C ASN A 113 13.13 9.09 -15.24
N ASP A 114 14.15 8.97 -16.08
CA ASP A 114 15.41 9.70 -15.89
C ASP A 114 15.15 11.20 -15.75
N VAL A 115 15.82 11.82 -14.79
CA VAL A 115 15.57 13.22 -14.44
C VAL A 115 16.25 14.15 -15.43
N GLN A 116 15.47 15.02 -16.05
CA GLN A 116 15.93 16.08 -16.94
C GLN A 116 15.30 17.39 -16.47
N LEU A 117 16.11 18.46 -16.33
CA LEU A 117 15.58 19.75 -15.89
C LEU A 117 14.61 20.32 -16.90
N ALA A 118 13.62 21.06 -16.39
CA ALA A 118 12.55 21.69 -17.16
C ALA A 118 11.72 20.72 -18.02
N VAL A 119 11.84 19.41 -17.81
CA VAL A 119 11.04 18.36 -18.46
C VAL A 119 10.12 17.71 -17.44
N GLU A 120 8.83 17.59 -17.76
CA GLU A 120 7.86 16.96 -16.87
C GLU A 120 8.27 15.53 -16.49
N ASN A 121 8.18 15.23 -15.20
CA ASN A 121 8.42 13.90 -14.66
C ASN A 121 7.45 13.64 -13.48
N THR A 122 7.53 12.47 -12.87
CA THR A 122 6.74 12.12 -11.69
C THR A 122 7.65 11.49 -10.65
N LEU A 123 7.61 12.02 -9.43
CA LEU A 123 8.19 11.35 -8.27
C LEU A 123 7.18 10.38 -7.69
N ILE A 124 7.68 9.23 -7.27
CA ILE A 124 6.92 8.16 -6.65
C ILE A 124 7.48 7.95 -5.25
N CYS A 125 6.61 8.02 -4.25
CA CYS A 125 6.87 7.61 -2.88
C CYS A 125 6.19 6.26 -2.66
N HIS A 126 6.98 5.20 -2.57
CA HIS A 126 6.53 3.85 -2.26
C HIS A 126 6.62 3.65 -0.75
N VAL A 127 5.47 3.41 -0.12
CA VAL A 127 5.34 3.13 1.31
C VAL A 127 4.92 1.66 1.44
N THR A 128 5.69 0.83 2.14
CA THR A 128 5.49 -0.63 2.19
C THR A 128 5.72 -1.17 3.59
N ASP A 129 5.34 -2.43 3.80
CA ASP A 129 5.65 -3.24 4.99
C ASP A 129 4.99 -2.69 6.26
N PHE A 130 3.90 -1.93 6.09
CA PHE A 130 3.14 -1.39 7.22
C PHE A 130 1.87 -2.18 7.46
N PHE A 131 1.48 -2.23 8.73
CA PHE A 131 0.18 -2.72 9.16
C PHE A 131 -0.23 -2.00 10.46
N PRO A 132 -1.52 -1.67 10.62
CA PRO A 132 -2.60 -1.71 9.64
C PRO A 132 -2.61 -0.44 8.75
N PRO A 133 -3.45 -0.39 7.70
CA PRO A 133 -3.85 0.88 7.09
C PRO A 133 -4.76 1.69 8.03
N PRO A 134 -4.83 3.04 7.91
CA PRO A 134 -4.23 3.86 6.86
C PRO A 134 -2.84 4.44 7.21
N VAL A 135 -2.12 4.87 6.18
CA VAL A 135 -0.99 5.83 6.30
C VAL A 135 -1.39 7.20 5.78
N SER A 136 -0.77 8.25 6.32
CA SER A 136 -0.85 9.60 5.78
C SER A 136 0.46 9.95 5.08
N VAL A 137 0.38 10.44 3.84
CA VAL A 137 1.54 10.80 3.02
C VAL A 137 1.43 12.26 2.60
N SER A 138 2.50 13.02 2.78
CA SER A 138 2.58 14.43 2.36
C SER A 138 3.87 14.73 1.62
N TRP A 139 3.78 15.65 0.66
CA TRP A 139 4.91 16.07 -0.16
C TRP A 139 5.34 17.48 0.19
N ALA A 140 6.64 17.75 0.09
CA ALA A 140 7.17 19.10 0.11
C ALA A 140 8.18 19.32 -1.02
N LYS A 141 8.20 20.54 -1.56
CA LYS A 141 9.24 21.05 -2.44
C LYS A 141 9.96 22.18 -1.72
N ASN A 142 11.26 22.07 -1.51
CA ASN A 142 12.10 23.07 -0.83
C ASN A 142 11.52 23.46 0.55
N ASN A 143 11.09 22.46 1.32
CA ASN A 143 10.42 22.57 2.64
C ASN A 143 9.04 23.26 2.63
N VAL A 144 8.45 23.48 1.46
CA VAL A 144 7.08 24.00 1.33
C VAL A 144 6.16 22.85 0.94
N ILE A 145 5.10 22.63 1.71
CA ILE A 145 4.12 21.58 1.44
C ILE A 145 3.46 21.80 0.07
N VAL A 146 3.37 20.73 -0.72
CA VAL A 146 2.70 20.71 -2.02
C VAL A 146 1.54 19.72 -2.00
N THR A 147 0.39 20.17 -2.48
CA THR A 147 -0.85 19.37 -2.53
C THR A 147 -1.41 19.25 -3.94
N GLU A 148 -0.97 20.10 -4.86
CA GLU A 148 -1.35 20.05 -6.28
C GLU A 148 -0.61 18.91 -6.99
N ASP A 149 -1.29 18.25 -7.93
CA ASP A 149 -0.78 17.10 -8.69
C ASP A 149 -0.23 15.93 -7.84
N VAL A 150 -0.70 15.83 -6.60
CA VAL A 150 -0.47 14.68 -5.72
C VAL A 150 -1.60 13.68 -5.90
N SER A 151 -1.22 12.40 -5.98
CA SER A 151 -2.16 11.27 -5.93
C SER A 151 -1.68 10.22 -4.94
N LEU A 152 -2.62 9.42 -4.43
CA LEU A 152 -2.36 8.26 -3.57
C LEU A 152 -3.11 7.08 -4.17
N SER A 153 -2.44 5.94 -4.31
CA SER A 153 -3.08 4.69 -4.75
C SER A 153 -3.96 4.11 -3.65
N GLN A 154 -4.74 3.08 -3.99
CA GLN A 154 -5.39 2.25 -2.97
C GLN A 154 -4.35 1.48 -2.14
N TYR A 155 -4.78 0.97 -0.98
CA TYR A 155 -3.98 0.08 -0.16
C TYR A 155 -3.95 -1.32 -0.79
N ARG A 156 -2.74 -1.82 -1.04
CA ARG A 156 -2.55 -3.13 -1.65
C ARG A 156 -1.97 -4.08 -0.60
N PRO A 157 -2.59 -5.22 -0.31
CA PRO A 157 -2.03 -6.19 0.61
C PRO A 157 -0.93 -6.99 -0.08
N ARG A 158 0.10 -7.32 0.69
CA ARG A 158 1.22 -8.16 0.30
C ARG A 158 0.96 -9.61 0.73
N SER A 159 1.78 -10.52 0.23
CA SER A 159 1.65 -11.95 0.55
C SER A 159 1.88 -12.29 2.02
N ASP A 160 2.56 -11.41 2.76
CA ASP A 160 2.84 -11.52 4.19
C ASP A 160 1.71 -10.92 5.06
N GLY A 161 0.68 -10.30 4.47
CA GLY A 161 -0.42 -9.65 5.18
C GLY A 161 -0.20 -8.17 5.47
N SER A 162 1.00 -7.64 5.26
CA SER A 162 1.28 -6.19 5.33
C SER A 162 0.72 -5.44 4.12
N PHE A 163 0.75 -4.11 4.13
CA PHE A 163 0.27 -3.28 3.05
C PHE A 163 1.38 -2.48 2.39
N HIS A 164 1.15 -2.10 1.13
CA HIS A 164 1.90 -1.05 0.46
C HIS A 164 0.97 -0.08 -0.28
N VAL A 165 1.44 1.15 -0.47
CA VAL A 165 0.75 2.23 -1.17
C VAL A 165 1.77 3.10 -1.91
N PHE A 166 1.35 3.69 -3.03
CA PHE A 166 2.16 4.62 -3.81
C PHE A 166 1.54 6.01 -3.76
N SER A 167 2.32 7.02 -3.38
CA SER A 167 1.98 8.41 -3.65
C SER A 167 2.79 8.93 -4.82
N SER A 168 2.16 9.65 -5.75
CA SER A 168 2.84 10.25 -6.89
C SER A 168 2.69 11.77 -6.89
N LEU A 169 3.75 12.49 -7.23
CA LEU A 169 3.78 13.94 -7.41
C LEU A 169 4.32 14.27 -8.81
N LYS A 170 3.53 14.96 -9.64
CA LYS A 170 4.06 15.49 -10.91
C LYS A 170 4.99 16.66 -10.64
N ILE A 171 6.11 16.70 -11.34
CA ILE A 171 7.14 17.72 -11.18
C ILE A 171 7.64 18.20 -12.53
N THR A 172 8.09 19.46 -12.59
CA THR A 172 9.02 19.96 -13.60
C THR A 172 10.26 20.41 -12.83
N PRO A 173 11.31 19.58 -12.77
CA PRO A 173 12.41 19.82 -11.85
C PRO A 173 13.32 20.96 -12.31
N GLU A 174 13.83 21.72 -11.35
CA GLU A 174 14.87 22.72 -11.53
C GLU A 174 16.14 22.31 -10.75
N ASP A 175 17.30 22.89 -11.13
CA ASP A 175 18.56 22.58 -10.46
C ASP A 175 18.49 22.98 -8.98
N GLY A 176 18.89 22.08 -8.10
CA GLY A 176 18.90 22.33 -6.66
C GLY A 176 17.54 22.15 -5.97
N ASP A 177 16.49 21.78 -6.69
CA ASP A 177 15.22 21.40 -6.07
C ASP A 177 15.39 20.18 -5.14
N VAL A 178 14.79 20.30 -3.96
CA VAL A 178 14.72 19.23 -2.97
C VAL A 178 13.26 18.87 -2.73
N TYR A 179 12.92 17.63 -3.04
CA TYR A 179 11.60 17.07 -2.78
C TYR A 179 11.66 16.16 -1.57
N SER A 180 10.61 16.15 -0.77
CA SER A 180 10.48 15.17 0.32
C SER A 180 9.10 14.54 0.36
N CYS A 181 9.08 13.27 0.74
CA CYS A 181 7.88 12.51 1.09
C CYS A 181 7.92 12.24 2.59
N THR A 182 6.86 12.65 3.28
CA THR A 182 6.71 12.49 4.74
C THR A 182 5.55 11.53 5.00
N VAL A 183 5.83 10.46 5.75
CA VAL A 183 4.84 9.42 6.07
C VAL A 183 4.55 9.40 7.57
N ASN A 184 3.26 9.39 7.92
CA ASN A 184 2.78 9.18 9.27
C ASN A 184 1.94 7.90 9.34
N HIS A 185 2.17 7.11 10.38
CA HIS A 185 1.51 5.83 10.65
C HIS A 185 1.45 5.60 12.15
N GLN A 186 0.46 4.86 12.64
CA GLN A 186 0.26 4.68 14.08
C GLN A 186 1.38 3.86 14.76
N ALA A 187 2.00 2.92 14.06
CA ALA A 187 3.15 2.17 14.58
C ALA A 187 4.39 3.04 14.78
N LEU A 188 4.38 4.28 14.27
CA LEU A 188 5.43 5.28 14.51
C LEU A 188 5.16 6.15 15.74
N GLN A 189 3.95 6.10 16.30
CA GLN A 189 3.52 6.98 17.41
C GLN A 189 3.65 6.33 18.79
N GLU A 190 3.60 5.00 18.87
CA GLU A 190 3.65 4.29 20.16
C GLU A 190 5.01 4.37 20.86
N ASP A 191 6.07 4.61 20.11
CA ASP A 191 7.32 5.11 20.68
C ASP A 191 7.36 6.62 20.53
N SER A 192 7.12 7.35 21.63
CA SER A 192 7.24 8.81 21.72
C SER A 192 8.64 9.37 21.37
N ASP A 193 9.57 8.51 20.94
CA ASP A 193 10.92 8.78 20.46
C ASP A 193 11.18 8.34 19.00
N ILE A 194 10.19 7.80 18.26
CA ILE A 194 10.34 7.42 16.84
C ILE A 194 10.01 8.62 15.93
N PRO A 195 10.92 9.01 15.01
CA PRO A 195 10.72 10.14 14.13
C PRO A 195 9.70 9.84 13.03
N ILE A 196 8.90 10.84 12.68
CA ILE A 196 8.21 10.91 11.39
C ILE A 196 9.22 10.62 10.28
N TYR A 197 8.93 9.64 9.42
CA TYR A 197 9.84 9.25 8.35
C TYR A 197 9.74 10.24 7.19
N CYS A 198 10.81 11.02 7.00
CA CYS A 198 10.94 12.00 5.92
C CYS A 198 12.11 11.60 5.03
N ILE A 199 11.83 11.19 3.80
CA ILE A 199 12.88 10.94 2.81
C ILE A 199 13.00 12.15 1.89
N HIS A 200 14.24 12.60 1.67
CA HIS A 200 14.56 13.70 0.78
C HIS A 200 15.20 13.18 -0.51
N HIS A 201 14.83 13.78 -1.63
CA HIS A 201 15.39 13.54 -2.95
C HIS A 201 15.84 14.89 -3.53
N THR A 202 17.14 15.01 -3.79
CA THR A 202 17.75 16.22 -4.38
C THR A 202 18.01 16.00 -5.86
N ILE A 203 17.56 16.94 -6.69
CA ILE A 203 17.71 16.87 -8.15
C ILE A 203 18.91 17.72 -8.61
N ARG A 204 19.77 17.15 -9.47
CA ARG A 204 20.91 17.82 -10.11
C ARG A 204 21.09 17.34 -11.55
N GLU A 205 21.44 18.24 -12.46
CA GLU A 205 21.92 17.86 -13.81
C GLU A 205 23.25 17.11 -13.68
N ASN A 206 23.29 15.85 -14.12
CA ASN A 206 24.51 15.02 -14.24
C ASN A 206 25.09 14.41 -12.96
N MET A 207 24.33 13.56 -12.26
CA MET A 207 24.97 12.40 -11.60
C MET A 207 24.11 11.14 -11.71
N GLU A 208 24.73 10.11 -12.30
CA GLU A 208 24.40 8.70 -12.13
C GLU A 208 24.28 8.38 -10.63
N THR A 209 23.21 7.69 -10.23
CA THR A 209 23.03 7.07 -8.90
C THR A 209 23.27 7.99 -7.69
N VAL A 210 22.24 8.74 -7.27
CA VAL A 210 22.24 9.26 -5.89
C VAL A 210 22.04 8.06 -4.95
N GLN A 211 23.11 7.75 -4.22
CA GLN A 211 23.22 6.71 -3.21
C GLN A 211 21.93 6.49 -2.41
N MET A 212 21.63 5.21 -2.17
CA MET A 212 21.10 4.71 -0.90
C MET A 212 21.89 5.33 0.27
N LEU A 213 21.59 6.58 0.61
CA LEU A 213 22.11 7.20 1.81
C LEU A 213 21.03 7.04 2.85
N ASN A 214 21.16 5.96 3.63
CA ASN A 214 20.54 5.79 4.93
C ASN A 214 20.52 7.14 5.66
N LEU A 215 19.34 7.74 5.75
CA LEU A 215 19.05 8.84 6.66
C LEU A 215 18.15 8.34 7.79
N ILE A 216 18.47 7.15 8.28
CA ILE A 216 18.31 6.87 9.71
C ILE A 216 19.36 7.74 10.40
N LEU A 217 18.91 8.63 11.30
CA LEU A 217 19.69 9.59 12.12
C LEU A 217 19.67 11.08 11.69
N LEU A 218 18.51 11.63 11.34
CA LEU A 218 18.19 13.02 11.74
C LEU A 218 17.24 13.02 12.95
N ASN A 219 17.70 12.46 14.07
CA ASN A 219 17.44 12.96 15.43
C ASN A 219 17.91 11.96 16.48
N LYS A 220 19.16 12.10 16.94
CA LYS A 220 19.54 11.65 18.30
C LYS A 220 20.83 12.26 18.87
N LYS A 221 21.42 13.30 18.25
CA LYS A 221 22.68 13.88 18.78
C LYS A 221 22.73 15.40 19.02
N THR A 222 21.83 16.20 18.46
CA THR A 222 21.97 17.67 18.57
C THR A 222 21.07 18.33 19.63
N ILE A 223 20.20 17.59 20.32
CA ILE A 223 19.28 18.18 21.32
C ILE A 223 19.69 17.87 22.77
N ASN A 224 20.49 16.82 23.02
CA ASN A 224 20.95 16.49 24.37
C ASN A 224 22.24 17.20 24.82
N ASP A 225 22.84 18.06 23.98
CA ASP A 225 24.03 18.86 24.36
C ASP A 225 23.68 20.35 24.64
N SER A 226 22.39 20.68 24.82
CA SER A 226 21.94 22.06 25.12
C SER A 226 20.96 22.19 26.30
N LEU A 227 20.92 21.20 27.20
CA LEU A 227 20.29 21.30 28.53
C LEU A 227 21.09 20.55 29.59
#